data_AF-Q7YT45-F1
#
_entry.id   AF-Q7YT45-F1
#
_cell.length_a   1.000
_cell.length_b   1.000
_cell.length_c   1.000
_cell.angle_alpha   90.00
_cell.angle_beta   90.00
_cell.angle_gamma   90.00
#
_symmetry.space_group_name_H-M   'P 1'
#
loop_
_entity.id
_entity.type
_entity.pdbx_description
1 polymer ?
#
loop_
_entity_poly.entity_id
_entity_poly.type
_entity_poly.pdbx_seq_one_letter_code
_entity_poly.pdbx_strand_id
1 'polypeptide(L)'
;MEKVRMGVLLLVLLATLAGARPQETDPFVDEPDQCLIGVSAQVLAALSESLRTELKCEDLWSSVLLRYHHTRTNLTECLARASGDATPAPASSFCQLLLDDVERQLDQEHRQSLADIEQKLHVTQQEARAHHDEKTALEGQLHRLQDDRDTLYLELLLANIAIGDAQQAKKYYELYPGKDPADRLHAQIVRSVYRVAKYQDQRLLNLVQFVRTLAGTEPKLGLYRLMREEILKRPSQRDTYVAAIFALSLGADGDVRARDPRLYTDTMGPIEQRWRDQLYNGQFNEVADFARRFATQFAQMQKPLAYPNALPLPQQRLEAFRHILDQIRQHNPNNAHSYLVQTAKQFDICETFIKKSKVDAAVTQTLEQLRKRFAEFSRKEYGVYLREAKG
;
A
#
# COMPACT_ATOMS: atom_id res chain seq x y z
N MET A 1 32.96 1.69 2.02
CA MET A 1 32.92 2.26 3.39
C MET A 1 34.28 2.83 3.68
N GLU A 2 34.31 4.00 4.31
CA GLU A 2 35.46 4.89 4.55
C GLU A 2 35.93 5.79 3.39
N LYS A 3 36.17 7.06 3.76
CA LYS A 3 36.72 8.20 3.00
C LYS A 3 35.80 8.86 1.96
N VAL A 4 34.93 9.75 2.42
CA VAL A 4 34.72 11.14 1.93
C VAL A 4 33.73 11.78 2.92
N ARG A 5 34.16 12.77 3.71
CA ARG A 5 33.36 13.84 4.38
C ARG A 5 34.18 14.43 5.54
N MET A 6 35.23 15.16 5.21
CA MET A 6 35.96 15.98 6.17
C MET A 6 36.60 17.12 5.40
N GLY A 7 35.80 18.14 5.07
CA GLY A 7 36.27 19.24 4.23
C GLY A 7 35.19 20.23 3.85
N VAL A 8 34.32 20.65 4.79
CA VAL A 8 33.50 21.89 4.63
C VAL A 8 33.23 22.59 5.98
N LEU A 9 33.49 21.95 7.13
CA LEU A 9 33.04 22.46 8.44
C LEU A 9 34.11 23.20 9.26
N LEU A 10 35.08 23.85 8.61
CA LEU A 10 36.18 24.56 9.28
C LEU A 10 36.42 26.00 8.79
N LEU A 11 35.38 26.68 8.27
CA LEU A 11 35.50 28.04 7.73
C LEU A 11 34.48 29.05 8.29
N VAL A 12 33.77 28.73 9.38
CA VAL A 12 32.74 29.61 9.97
C VAL A 12 33.03 30.00 11.43
N LEU A 13 34.24 29.78 11.95
CA LEU A 13 34.55 29.97 13.38
C LEU A 13 35.68 30.95 13.70
N LEU A 14 36.02 31.89 12.80
CA LEU A 14 37.19 32.78 12.98
C LEU A 14 36.96 34.27 12.65
N ALA A 15 35.77 34.83 12.93
CA ALA A 15 35.56 36.27 12.71
C ALA A 15 34.61 36.96 13.71
N THR A 16 34.73 36.65 15.01
CA THR A 16 34.18 37.52 16.06
C THR A 16 35.12 37.54 17.27
N LEU A 17 35.91 38.61 17.40
CA LEU A 17 36.18 39.36 18.65
C LEU A 17 37.40 40.29 18.47
N ALA A 18 37.29 41.46 19.12
CA ALA A 18 38.34 42.43 19.43
C ALA A 18 38.67 43.52 18.39
N GLY A 19 38.08 44.70 18.61
CA GLY A 19 38.57 45.98 18.10
C GLY A 19 38.21 47.10 19.09
N ALA A 20 39.13 47.39 20.01
CA ALA A 20 39.02 48.44 21.02
C ALA A 20 39.39 49.82 20.44
N ARG A 21 38.81 50.88 21.03
CA ARG A 21 39.10 52.31 20.82
C ARG A 21 40.57 52.67 21.06
N PRO A 22 40.99 53.84 20.56
CA PRO A 22 41.52 54.87 21.47
C PRO A 22 40.83 56.24 21.30
N GLN A 23 41.09 57.10 22.28
CA GLN A 23 40.47 58.39 22.59
C GLN A 23 41.52 59.53 22.51
N GLU A 24 41.04 60.79 22.42
CA GLU A 24 41.71 62.12 22.53
C GLU A 24 42.10 62.76 21.17
N THR A 25 41.76 64.02 20.86
CA THR A 25 41.70 65.27 21.65
C THR A 25 40.65 66.28 21.10
N ASP A 26 40.15 67.16 21.98
CA ASP A 26 39.28 68.34 21.77
C ASP A 26 40.12 69.62 21.45
N PRO A 27 39.58 70.87 21.39
CA PRO A 27 38.70 71.55 20.41
C PRO A 27 39.32 72.85 19.79
N PHE A 28 38.63 73.44 18.79
CA PHE A 28 38.77 74.82 18.24
C PHE A 28 40.12 75.28 17.66
N VAL A 29 40.19 75.35 16.32
CA VAL A 29 41.00 76.34 15.57
C VAL A 29 40.13 76.86 14.43
N ASP A 30 39.90 78.18 14.40
CA ASP A 30 39.16 78.90 13.38
C ASP A 30 40.06 79.31 12.18
N GLU A 31 39.45 79.26 10.98
CA GLU A 31 39.70 80.01 9.72
C GLU A 31 40.93 79.72 8.81
N PRO A 32 40.93 80.09 7.49
CA PRO A 32 39.86 80.59 6.60
C PRO A 32 39.79 79.93 5.18
N ASP A 33 38.66 80.15 4.48
CA ASP A 33 38.44 80.20 3.02
C ASP A 33 39.10 79.21 2.05
N GLN A 34 38.34 78.16 1.69
CA GLN A 34 38.25 77.65 0.32
C GLN A 34 36.95 76.86 0.16
N CYS A 35 36.01 77.36 -0.63
CA CYS A 35 34.78 76.65 -0.97
C CYS A 35 35.08 75.48 -1.93
N LEU A 36 35.59 74.37 -1.39
CA LEU A 36 35.68 73.09 -2.08
C LEU A 36 34.35 72.35 -1.87
N ILE A 37 33.50 72.33 -2.91
CA ILE A 37 32.28 71.53 -2.90
C ILE A 37 32.68 70.06 -2.97
N GLY A 38 32.73 69.40 -1.82
CA GLY A 38 32.89 67.94 -1.74
C GLY A 38 31.59 67.26 -2.13
N VAL A 39 31.55 66.64 -3.31
CA VAL A 39 30.43 65.78 -3.71
C VAL A 39 30.57 64.46 -2.96
N SER A 40 29.65 64.18 -2.03
CA SER A 40 29.67 62.94 -1.26
C SER A 40 29.24 61.76 -2.15
N ALA A 41 29.78 60.56 -1.87
CA ALA A 41 29.43 59.33 -2.59
C ALA A 41 27.92 59.01 -2.53
N GLN A 42 27.21 59.52 -1.52
CA GLN A 42 25.76 59.38 -1.37
C GLN A 42 24.98 60.24 -2.37
N VAL A 43 25.47 61.43 -2.73
CA VAL A 43 24.84 62.27 -3.78
C VAL A 43 25.01 61.62 -5.15
N LEU A 44 26.16 61.00 -5.41
CA LEU A 44 26.40 60.21 -6.63
C LEU A 44 25.54 58.93 -6.67
N ALA A 45 25.30 58.29 -5.54
CA ALA A 45 24.43 57.12 -5.43
C ALA A 45 22.94 57.49 -5.63
N ALA A 46 22.49 58.61 -5.09
CA ALA A 46 21.12 59.09 -5.30
C ALA A 46 20.85 59.43 -6.79
N LEU A 47 21.87 59.96 -7.48
CA LEU A 47 21.81 60.16 -8.95
C LEU A 47 21.78 58.83 -9.70
N SER A 48 22.59 57.83 -9.32
CA SER A 48 22.65 56.53 -9.99
C SER A 48 21.36 55.71 -9.85
N GLU A 49 20.62 55.89 -8.76
CA GLU A 49 19.34 55.22 -8.55
C GLU A 49 18.19 55.89 -9.31
N SER A 50 18.25 57.22 -9.48
CA SER A 50 17.34 57.98 -10.37
C SER A 50 17.56 57.71 -11.87
N LEU A 51 18.70 57.11 -12.24
CA LEU A 51 19.12 56.80 -13.62
C LEU A 51 18.57 55.46 -14.16
N ARG A 52 17.71 54.76 -13.42
CA ARG A 52 17.03 53.52 -13.87
C ARG A 52 15.68 53.78 -14.56
N THR A 53 15.64 54.77 -15.45
CA THR A 53 14.51 54.97 -16.37
C THR A 53 15.02 54.79 -17.81
N GLU A 54 14.19 54.25 -18.71
CA GLU A 54 14.53 53.89 -20.11
C GLU A 54 14.86 55.09 -21.03
N LEU A 55 15.48 56.15 -20.51
CA LEU A 55 15.88 57.34 -21.26
C LEU A 55 17.33 57.24 -21.72
N LYS A 56 17.60 57.68 -22.96
CA LYS A 56 18.94 57.63 -23.55
C LYS A 56 19.90 58.51 -22.74
N CYS A 57 21.16 58.10 -22.65
CA CYS A 57 22.18 58.81 -21.87
C CYS A 57 22.35 60.29 -22.27
N GLU A 58 22.05 60.64 -23.53
CA GLU A 58 22.01 62.04 -24.00
C GLU A 58 20.88 62.87 -23.38
N ASP A 59 19.71 62.28 -23.14
CA ASP A 59 18.57 62.96 -22.51
C ASP A 59 18.83 63.18 -21.01
N LEU A 60 19.52 62.23 -20.38
CA LEU A 60 19.97 62.34 -19.00
C LEU A 60 21.10 63.37 -18.85
N TRP A 61 22.08 63.36 -19.75
CA TRP A 61 23.18 64.33 -19.75
C TRP A 61 22.67 65.75 -20.05
N SER A 62 21.74 65.91 -20.99
CA SER A 62 21.10 67.19 -21.25
C SER A 62 20.27 67.66 -20.06
N SER A 63 19.53 66.77 -19.38
CA SER A 63 18.81 67.13 -18.15
C SER A 63 19.75 67.53 -17.00
N VAL A 64 20.91 66.89 -16.88
CA VAL A 64 21.94 67.24 -15.88
C VAL A 64 22.60 68.58 -16.22
N LEU A 65 22.96 68.81 -17.48
CA LEU A 65 23.50 70.09 -17.98
C LEU A 65 22.49 71.23 -17.80
N LEU A 66 21.21 70.99 -18.09
CA LEU A 66 20.15 71.97 -17.93
C LEU A 66 19.96 72.34 -16.46
N ARG A 67 19.96 71.34 -15.56
CA ARG A 67 19.96 71.58 -14.11
C ARG A 67 21.20 72.34 -13.68
N TYR A 68 22.41 71.94 -14.11
CA TYR A 68 23.65 72.64 -13.79
C TYR A 68 23.64 74.10 -14.24
N HIS A 69 23.17 74.37 -15.47
CA HIS A 69 23.02 75.73 -15.99
C HIS A 69 22.00 76.53 -15.19
N HIS A 70 20.83 75.97 -14.87
CA HIS A 70 19.83 76.61 -14.02
C HIS A 70 20.35 76.94 -12.63
N THR A 71 21.05 76.00 -11.98
CA THR A 71 21.64 76.22 -10.66
C THR A 71 22.73 77.28 -10.71
N ARG A 72 23.55 77.28 -11.76
CA ARG A 72 24.58 78.31 -11.97
C ARG A 72 23.96 79.69 -12.23
N THR A 73 22.92 79.82 -13.05
CA THR A 73 22.21 81.10 -13.26
C THR A 73 21.52 81.59 -11.98
N ASN A 74 20.88 80.70 -11.22
CA ASN A 74 20.25 81.07 -9.95
C ASN A 74 21.29 81.53 -8.91
N LEU A 75 22.46 80.89 -8.86
CA LEU A 75 23.56 81.29 -7.98
C LEU A 75 24.22 82.61 -8.42
N THR A 76 24.34 82.86 -9.74
CA THR A 76 24.85 84.14 -10.25
C THR A 76 23.86 85.29 -10.07
N GLU A 77 22.56 85.05 -10.18
CA GLU A 77 21.52 86.03 -9.82
C GLU A 77 21.48 86.31 -8.32
N CYS A 78 21.69 85.29 -7.47
CA CYS A 78 21.83 85.47 -6.02
C CYS A 78 23.07 86.31 -5.66
N LEU A 79 24.22 86.04 -6.29
CA LEU A 79 25.45 86.83 -6.09
C LEU A 79 25.30 88.27 -6.60
N ALA A 80 24.66 88.46 -7.75
CA ALA A 80 24.39 89.79 -8.30
C ALA A 80 23.43 90.62 -7.42
N ARG A 81 22.45 89.98 -6.77
CA ARG A 81 21.58 90.63 -5.77
C ARG A 81 22.29 90.91 -4.44
N ALA A 82 23.29 90.10 -4.07
CA ALA A 82 24.11 90.34 -2.88
C ALA A 82 25.12 91.48 -3.06
N SER A 83 25.56 91.75 -4.30
CA SER A 83 26.49 92.85 -4.64
C SER A 83 25.81 94.16 -5.05
N GLY A 84 24.48 94.15 -5.25
CA GLY A 84 23.69 95.34 -5.60
C GLY A 84 23.22 96.07 -4.34
N ASP A 85 23.29 97.41 -4.38
CA ASP A 85 22.97 98.32 -3.29
C ASP A 85 21.72 97.94 -2.49
N ALA A 86 21.86 98.07 -1.18
CA ALA A 86 20.86 97.76 -0.16
C ALA A 86 19.52 98.44 -0.46
N THR A 87 18.59 97.66 -1.00
CA THR A 87 17.15 97.93 -0.93
C THR A 87 16.50 96.79 -0.14
N PRO A 88 15.78 97.09 0.97
CA PRO A 88 15.19 96.05 1.79
C PRO A 88 13.87 95.57 1.16
N ALA A 89 13.89 94.41 0.50
CA ALA A 89 12.70 93.66 0.10
C ALA A 89 13.05 92.16 -0.14
N PRO A 90 12.10 91.23 0.02
CA PRO A 90 12.28 90.03 0.85
C PRO A 90 12.77 88.80 0.06
N ALA A 91 14.06 88.73 -0.26
CA ALA A 91 14.62 87.56 -0.96
C ALA A 91 14.66 86.28 -0.11
N SER A 92 14.69 86.38 1.23
CA SER A 92 14.57 85.23 2.14
C SER A 92 13.20 84.56 2.05
N SER A 93 12.13 85.35 1.88
CA SER A 93 10.76 84.85 1.82
C SER A 93 10.48 83.97 0.60
N PHE A 94 11.09 84.27 -0.56
CA PHE A 94 10.85 83.53 -1.80
C PHE A 94 11.54 82.16 -1.81
N CYS A 95 12.81 82.10 -1.37
CA CYS A 95 13.51 80.82 -1.25
C CYS A 95 12.91 79.93 -0.15
N GLN A 96 12.44 80.51 0.96
CA GLN A 96 11.70 79.79 1.99
C GLN A 96 10.34 79.31 1.48
N LEU A 97 9.61 80.12 0.71
CA LEU A 97 8.39 79.69 0.02
C LEU A 97 8.62 78.51 -0.92
N LEU A 98 9.72 78.52 -1.67
CA LEU A 98 10.05 77.44 -2.61
C LEU A 98 10.41 76.13 -1.88
N LEU A 99 11.15 76.23 -0.77
CA LEU A 99 11.47 75.08 0.10
C LEU A 99 10.21 74.53 0.76
N ASP A 100 9.35 75.38 1.33
CA ASP A 100 8.08 74.97 1.93
C ASP A 100 7.13 74.33 0.91
N ASP A 101 7.12 74.79 -0.34
CA ASP A 101 6.29 74.23 -1.41
C ASP A 101 6.81 72.85 -1.87
N VAL A 102 8.13 72.71 -2.01
CA VAL A 102 8.77 71.42 -2.32
C VAL A 102 8.59 70.43 -1.17
N GLU A 103 8.73 70.87 0.08
CA GLU A 103 8.51 70.03 1.26
C GLU A 103 7.05 69.56 1.33
N ARG A 104 6.08 70.44 1.05
CA ARG A 104 4.67 70.07 0.96
C ARG A 104 4.38 69.09 -0.18
N GLN A 105 4.98 69.30 -1.35
CA GLN A 105 4.83 68.38 -2.48
C GLN A 105 5.41 67.00 -2.15
N LEU A 106 6.61 66.95 -1.57
CA LEU A 106 7.23 65.70 -1.13
C LEU A 106 6.37 64.98 -0.08
N ASP A 107 5.86 65.70 0.90
CA ASP A 107 4.96 65.16 1.92
C ASP A 107 3.66 64.62 1.31
N GLN A 108 3.11 65.33 0.33
CA GLN A 108 1.88 64.94 -0.33
C GLN A 108 2.08 63.70 -1.21
N GLU A 109 3.16 63.65 -2.01
CA GLU A 109 3.53 62.48 -2.81
C GLU A 109 3.87 61.28 -1.92
N HIS A 110 4.58 61.51 -0.80
CA HIS A 110 4.90 60.44 0.14
C HIS A 110 3.65 59.83 0.76
N ARG A 111 2.69 60.66 1.20
CA ARG A 111 1.40 60.19 1.73
C ARG A 111 0.59 59.45 0.68
N GLN A 112 0.56 59.93 -0.56
CA GLN A 112 -0.14 59.27 -1.66
C GLN A 112 0.51 57.91 -2.00
N SER A 113 1.84 57.86 -2.05
CA SER A 113 2.60 56.63 -2.31
C SER A 113 2.42 55.60 -1.19
N LEU A 114 2.49 56.02 0.07
CA LEU A 114 2.22 55.15 1.21
C LEU A 114 0.79 54.58 1.17
N ALA A 115 -0.21 55.40 0.86
CA ALA A 115 -1.59 54.94 0.75
C ALA A 115 -1.79 53.94 -0.41
N ASP A 116 -1.16 54.17 -1.57
CA ASP A 116 -1.21 53.25 -2.70
C ASP A 116 -0.50 51.91 -2.40
N ILE A 117 0.65 51.96 -1.72
CA ILE A 117 1.36 50.75 -1.26
C ILE A 117 0.52 49.98 -0.24
N GLU A 118 -0.08 50.66 0.74
CA GLU A 118 -0.92 50.04 1.76
C GLU A 118 -2.16 49.40 1.13
N GLN A 119 -2.79 50.07 0.16
CA GLN A 119 -3.89 49.52 -0.61
C GLN A 119 -3.48 48.27 -1.41
N LYS A 120 -2.36 48.34 -2.15
CA LYS A 120 -1.83 47.18 -2.90
C LYS A 120 -1.46 46.03 -1.99
N LEU A 121 -0.87 46.31 -0.83
CA LEU A 121 -0.54 45.30 0.17
C LEU A 121 -1.80 44.62 0.70
N HIS A 122 -2.85 45.40 1.01
CA HIS A 122 -4.12 44.85 1.46
C HIS A 122 -4.80 43.97 0.41
N VAL A 123 -4.84 44.40 -0.85
CA VAL A 123 -5.39 43.60 -1.96
C VAL A 123 -4.61 42.30 -2.11
N THR A 124 -3.27 42.37 -2.14
CA THR A 124 -2.41 41.18 -2.25
C THR A 124 -2.61 40.23 -1.07
N GLN A 125 -2.76 40.75 0.15
CA GLN A 125 -3.04 39.94 1.34
C GLN A 125 -4.41 39.25 1.26
N GLN A 126 -5.43 39.93 0.73
CA GLN A 126 -6.76 39.35 0.54
C GLN A 126 -6.73 38.24 -0.52
N GLU A 127 -6.07 38.46 -1.65
CA GLU A 127 -5.89 37.45 -2.70
C GLU A 127 -5.11 36.24 -2.20
N ALA A 128 -4.02 36.46 -1.45
CA ALA A 128 -3.25 35.37 -0.84
C ALA A 128 -4.09 34.53 0.14
N ARG A 129 -4.97 35.17 0.92
CA ARG A 129 -5.92 34.46 1.80
C ARG A 129 -6.94 33.68 0.99
N ALA A 130 -7.53 34.28 -0.05
CA ALA A 130 -8.50 33.60 -0.91
C ALA A 130 -7.89 32.35 -1.59
N HIS A 131 -6.67 32.44 -2.12
CA HIS A 131 -5.96 31.29 -2.68
C HIS A 131 -5.61 30.23 -1.63
N HIS A 132 -5.29 30.64 -0.40
CA HIS A 132 -5.05 29.69 0.69
C HIS A 132 -6.33 28.93 1.07
N ASP A 133 -7.46 29.63 1.15
CA ASP A 133 -8.76 29.04 1.45
C ASP A 133 -9.22 28.10 0.32
N GLU A 134 -9.00 28.47 -0.94
CA GLU A 134 -9.26 27.60 -2.09
C GLU A 134 -8.38 26.34 -2.07
N LYS A 135 -7.08 26.49 -1.79
CA LYS A 135 -6.15 25.37 -1.66
C LYS A 135 -6.60 24.38 -0.58
N THR A 136 -6.94 24.88 0.61
CA THR A 136 -7.39 24.03 1.72
C THR A 136 -8.72 23.33 1.41
N ALA A 137 -9.63 24.00 0.70
CA ALA A 137 -10.87 23.39 0.21
C ALA A 137 -10.59 22.26 -0.79
N LEU A 138 -9.69 22.46 -1.76
CA LEU A 138 -9.29 21.44 -2.74
C LEU A 138 -8.57 20.26 -2.09
N GLU A 139 -7.69 20.50 -1.13
CA GLU A 139 -7.04 19.44 -0.34
C GLU A 139 -8.09 18.61 0.41
N GLY A 140 -9.10 19.26 0.99
CA GLY A 140 -10.24 18.58 1.61
C GLY A 140 -11.04 17.72 0.62
N GLN A 141 -11.29 18.19 -0.60
CA GLN A 141 -11.96 17.42 -1.65
C GLN A 141 -11.12 16.21 -2.10
N LEU A 142 -9.81 16.40 -2.26
CA LEU A 142 -8.90 15.32 -2.64
C LEU A 142 -8.89 14.21 -1.59
N HIS A 143 -8.85 14.54 -0.30
CA HIS A 143 -8.93 13.56 0.78
C HIS A 143 -10.24 12.78 0.76
N ARG A 144 -11.38 13.44 0.54
CA ARG A 144 -12.68 12.76 0.40
C ARG A 144 -12.67 11.78 -0.78
N LEU A 145 -12.20 12.20 -1.95
CA LEU A 145 -12.12 11.33 -3.12
C LEU A 145 -11.16 10.14 -2.91
N GLN A 146 -10.08 10.34 -2.17
CA GLN A 146 -9.19 9.24 -1.78
C GLN A 146 -9.89 8.24 -0.87
N ASP A 147 -10.63 8.71 0.14
CA ASP A 147 -11.36 7.84 1.07
C ASP A 147 -12.52 7.10 0.38
N ASP A 148 -13.24 7.77 -0.54
CA ASP A 148 -14.28 7.14 -1.36
C ASP A 148 -13.70 6.05 -2.26
N ARG A 149 -12.57 6.32 -2.91
CA ARG A 149 -11.85 5.33 -3.72
C ARG A 149 -11.41 4.12 -2.89
N ASP A 150 -10.88 4.36 -1.70
CA ASP A 150 -10.39 3.29 -0.83
C ASP A 150 -11.56 2.41 -0.33
N THR A 151 -12.70 3.04 -0.02
CA THR A 151 -13.96 2.36 0.28
C THR A 151 -14.43 1.51 -0.90
N LEU A 152 -14.40 2.06 -2.10
CA LEU A 152 -14.80 1.35 -3.32
C LEU A 152 -13.90 0.14 -3.61
N TYR A 153 -12.58 0.26 -3.42
CA TYR A 153 -11.66 -0.87 -3.57
C TYR A 153 -11.96 -1.99 -2.57
N LEU A 154 -12.26 -1.65 -1.31
CA LEU A 154 -12.67 -2.63 -0.33
C LEU A 154 -13.99 -3.31 -0.75
N GLU A 155 -15.01 -2.55 -1.15
CA GLU A 155 -16.28 -3.13 -1.59
C GLU A 155 -16.11 -4.06 -2.80
N LEU A 156 -15.31 -3.64 -3.79
CA LEU A 156 -15.00 -4.45 -4.97
C LEU A 156 -14.22 -5.70 -4.58
N LEU A 157 -13.24 -5.62 -3.69
CA LEU A 157 -12.53 -6.77 -3.15
C LEU A 157 -13.52 -7.78 -2.55
N LEU A 158 -14.39 -7.33 -1.63
CA LEU A 158 -15.34 -8.19 -0.93
C LEU A 158 -16.38 -8.79 -1.89
N ALA A 159 -16.85 -8.02 -2.87
CA ALA A 159 -17.78 -8.48 -3.88
C ALA A 159 -17.17 -9.56 -4.78
N ASN A 160 -15.91 -9.36 -5.23
CA ASN A 160 -15.21 -10.33 -6.06
C ASN A 160 -14.91 -11.64 -5.31
N ILE A 161 -14.58 -11.56 -4.01
CA ILE A 161 -14.51 -12.74 -3.14
C ILE A 161 -15.88 -13.42 -3.05
N ALA A 162 -16.96 -12.67 -2.85
CA ALA A 162 -18.29 -13.24 -2.71
C ALA A 162 -18.75 -14.01 -3.96
N ILE A 163 -18.44 -13.52 -5.17
CA ILE A 163 -18.79 -14.20 -6.43
C ILE A 163 -17.78 -15.27 -6.87
N GLY A 164 -16.58 -15.30 -6.29
CA GLY A 164 -15.55 -16.31 -6.58
C GLY A 164 -14.53 -15.91 -7.64
N ASP A 165 -14.45 -14.63 -8.03
CA ASP A 165 -13.38 -14.14 -8.90
C ASP A 165 -12.12 -13.85 -8.07
N ALA A 166 -11.38 -14.91 -7.76
CA ALA A 166 -10.17 -14.84 -6.93
C ALA A 166 -9.07 -13.95 -7.55
N GLN A 167 -8.95 -13.90 -8.88
CA GLN A 167 -7.92 -13.11 -9.56
C GLN A 167 -8.23 -11.63 -9.50
N GLN A 168 -9.49 -11.25 -9.74
CA GLN A 168 -9.90 -9.85 -9.65
C GLN A 168 -9.88 -9.38 -8.19
N ALA A 169 -10.31 -10.23 -7.24
CA ALA A 169 -10.17 -9.95 -5.82
C ALA A 169 -8.70 -9.70 -5.43
N LYS A 170 -7.75 -10.50 -5.93
CA LYS A 170 -6.31 -10.28 -5.68
C LYS A 170 -5.86 -8.90 -6.13
N LYS A 171 -6.26 -8.44 -7.32
CA LYS A 171 -5.89 -7.10 -7.80
C LYS A 171 -6.38 -6.01 -6.86
N TYR A 172 -7.64 -6.08 -6.42
CA TYR A 172 -8.18 -5.08 -5.49
C TYR A 172 -7.53 -5.16 -4.10
N TYR A 173 -7.15 -6.35 -3.65
CA TYR A 173 -6.37 -6.52 -2.42
C TYR A 173 -5.00 -5.85 -2.51
N GLU A 174 -4.32 -5.95 -3.65
CA GLU A 174 -3.01 -5.30 -3.89
C GLU A 174 -3.12 -3.79 -4.09
N LEU A 175 -4.25 -3.30 -4.63
CA LEU A 175 -4.54 -1.87 -4.81
C LEU A 175 -5.05 -1.19 -3.54
N TYR A 176 -5.55 -1.94 -2.56
CA TYR A 176 -6.04 -1.37 -1.31
C TYR A 176 -4.86 -0.73 -0.56
N PRO A 177 -4.92 0.58 -0.30
CA PRO A 177 -3.83 1.23 0.41
C PRO A 177 -3.78 0.67 1.84
N GLY A 178 -2.57 0.32 2.29
CA GLY A 178 -2.32 -0.21 3.64
C GLY A 178 -2.54 0.81 4.77
N LYS A 179 -3.58 1.66 4.67
CA LYS A 179 -4.00 2.62 5.70
C LYS A 179 -4.46 1.92 6.97
N ASP A 180 -5.17 0.79 6.83
CA ASP A 180 -5.56 -0.05 7.97
C ASP A 180 -4.45 -1.04 8.34
N PRO A 181 -4.31 -1.38 9.63
CA PRO A 181 -3.52 -2.54 10.04
C PRO A 181 -4.00 -3.79 9.29
N ALA A 182 -3.06 -4.62 8.83
CA ALA A 182 -3.37 -5.82 8.05
C ALA A 182 -4.43 -6.71 8.73
N ASP A 183 -4.34 -6.83 10.06
CA ASP A 183 -5.28 -7.60 10.88
C ASP A 183 -6.73 -7.11 10.74
N ARG A 184 -6.94 -5.78 10.65
CA ARG A 184 -8.28 -5.19 10.52
C ARG A 184 -8.88 -5.49 9.15
N LEU A 185 -8.09 -5.38 8.09
CA LEU A 185 -8.52 -5.74 6.74
C LEU A 185 -8.87 -7.23 6.65
N HIS A 186 -8.01 -8.11 7.16
CA HIS A 186 -8.25 -9.56 7.16
C HIS A 186 -9.52 -9.92 7.95
N ALA A 187 -9.72 -9.30 9.11
CA ALA A 187 -10.94 -9.48 9.89
C ALA A 187 -12.20 -9.03 9.12
N GLN A 188 -12.15 -7.92 8.39
CA GLN A 188 -13.27 -7.46 7.56
C GLN A 188 -13.55 -8.42 6.40
N ILE A 189 -12.50 -8.92 5.72
CA ILE A 189 -12.62 -9.91 4.65
C ILE A 189 -13.33 -11.16 5.17
N VAL A 190 -12.87 -11.74 6.28
CA VAL A 190 -13.46 -12.94 6.86
C VAL A 190 -14.89 -12.66 7.32
N ARG A 191 -15.14 -11.55 8.03
CA ARG A 191 -16.48 -11.18 8.50
C ARG A 191 -17.49 -11.01 7.34
N SER A 192 -17.04 -10.54 6.18
CA SER A 192 -17.92 -10.35 5.01
C SER A 192 -18.58 -11.65 4.55
N VAL A 193 -17.87 -12.78 4.63
CA VAL A 193 -18.38 -14.12 4.25
C VAL A 193 -19.59 -14.50 5.10
N TYR A 194 -19.56 -14.13 6.38
CA TYR A 194 -20.54 -14.51 7.40
C TYR A 194 -21.63 -13.46 7.64
N ARG A 195 -21.64 -12.33 6.91
CA ARG A 195 -22.70 -11.30 7.05
C ARG A 195 -24.09 -11.82 6.71
N VAL A 196 -24.19 -12.79 5.80
CA VAL A 196 -25.45 -13.37 5.33
C VAL A 196 -25.38 -14.89 5.50
N ALA A 197 -26.41 -15.53 6.02
CA ALA A 197 -26.39 -17.00 6.19
C ALA A 197 -26.51 -17.75 4.86
N LYS A 198 -27.24 -17.18 3.88
CA LYS A 198 -27.46 -17.76 2.56
C LYS A 198 -26.13 -17.87 1.78
N TYR A 199 -25.81 -19.06 1.26
CA TYR A 199 -24.58 -19.36 0.49
C TYR A 199 -23.27 -19.14 1.26
N GLN A 200 -23.30 -19.19 2.60
CA GLN A 200 -22.12 -18.99 3.43
C GLN A 200 -20.99 -19.97 3.09
N ASP A 201 -21.31 -21.26 2.87
CA ASP A 201 -20.32 -22.28 2.53
C ASP A 201 -19.63 -21.98 1.19
N GLN A 202 -20.41 -21.58 0.17
CA GLN A 202 -19.86 -21.20 -1.12
C GLN A 202 -18.94 -19.99 -1.01
N ARG A 203 -19.34 -18.95 -0.27
CA ARG A 203 -18.49 -17.76 -0.05
C ARG A 203 -17.21 -18.10 0.72
N LEU A 204 -17.28 -19.02 1.68
CA LEU A 204 -16.10 -19.48 2.39
C LEU A 204 -15.15 -20.25 1.46
N LEU A 205 -15.68 -21.10 0.58
CA LEU A 205 -14.87 -21.76 -0.45
C LEU A 205 -14.25 -20.78 -1.44
N ASN A 206 -14.98 -19.74 -1.84
CA ASN A 206 -14.45 -18.67 -2.68
C ASN A 206 -13.33 -17.92 -1.96
N LEU A 207 -13.48 -17.66 -0.65
CA LEU A 207 -12.43 -17.06 0.16
C LEU A 207 -11.19 -17.97 0.24
N VAL A 208 -11.36 -19.28 0.41
CA VAL A 208 -10.24 -20.24 0.34
C VAL A 208 -9.50 -20.13 -1.00
N GLN A 209 -10.23 -20.05 -2.12
CA GLN A 209 -9.62 -19.88 -3.44
C GLN A 209 -8.86 -18.55 -3.55
N PHE A 210 -9.44 -17.45 -3.08
CA PHE A 210 -8.77 -16.15 -3.03
C PHE A 210 -7.46 -16.20 -2.24
N VAL A 211 -7.47 -16.75 -1.01
CA VAL A 211 -6.28 -16.84 -0.16
C VAL A 211 -5.14 -17.60 -0.86
N ARG A 212 -5.45 -18.64 -1.63
CA ARG A 212 -4.46 -19.40 -2.41
C ARG A 212 -3.77 -18.57 -3.50
N THR A 213 -4.41 -17.51 -4.01
CA THR A 213 -3.82 -16.66 -5.05
C THR A 213 -2.84 -15.60 -4.51
N LEU A 214 -2.88 -15.35 -3.20
CA LEU A 214 -1.98 -14.40 -2.55
C LEU A 214 -0.53 -14.91 -2.61
N ALA A 215 0.43 -14.00 -2.75
CA ALA A 215 1.84 -14.39 -2.79
C ALA A 215 2.47 -14.50 -1.39
N GLY A 216 2.08 -13.63 -0.45
CA GLY A 216 2.71 -13.55 0.86
C GLY A 216 2.21 -14.60 1.86
N THR A 217 3.14 -15.23 2.60
CA THR A 217 2.81 -16.18 3.67
C THR A 217 2.12 -15.53 4.86
N GLU A 218 2.52 -14.30 5.25
CA GLU A 218 1.90 -13.58 6.38
C GLU A 218 0.42 -13.26 6.14
N PRO A 219 0.01 -12.65 5.00
CA PRO A 219 -1.40 -12.47 4.69
C PRO A 219 -2.21 -13.76 4.69
N LYS A 220 -1.64 -14.85 4.15
CA LYS A 220 -2.30 -16.15 4.15
C LYS A 220 -2.50 -16.67 5.57
N LEU A 221 -1.48 -16.62 6.41
CA LEU A 221 -1.57 -17.07 7.81
C LEU A 221 -2.62 -16.28 8.58
N GLY A 222 -2.65 -14.95 8.45
CA GLY A 222 -3.64 -14.09 9.10
C GLY A 222 -5.07 -14.47 8.71
N LEU A 223 -5.33 -14.58 7.40
CA LEU A 223 -6.65 -14.97 6.89
C LEU A 223 -7.03 -16.40 7.30
N TYR A 224 -6.12 -17.37 7.16
CA TYR A 224 -6.39 -18.76 7.51
C TYR A 224 -6.69 -18.96 9.01
N ARG A 225 -5.99 -18.25 9.91
CA ARG A 225 -6.28 -18.30 11.36
C ARG A 225 -7.67 -17.80 11.66
N LEU A 226 -8.03 -16.63 11.13
CA LEU A 226 -9.37 -16.03 11.31
C LEU A 226 -10.46 -16.92 10.71
N MET A 227 -10.24 -17.50 9.53
CA MET A 227 -11.17 -18.43 8.90
C MET A 227 -11.39 -19.68 9.75
N ARG A 228 -10.31 -20.28 10.29
CA ARG A 228 -10.40 -21.45 11.18
C ARG A 228 -11.26 -21.15 12.40
N GLU A 229 -11.03 -20.02 13.06
CA GLU A 229 -11.84 -19.63 14.23
C GLU A 229 -13.33 -19.55 13.90
N GLU A 230 -13.69 -18.97 12.74
CA GLU A 230 -15.09 -18.89 12.33
C GLU A 230 -15.69 -20.25 11.93
N ILE A 231 -14.90 -21.14 11.32
CA ILE A 231 -15.32 -22.51 11.00
C ILE A 231 -15.60 -23.29 12.29
N LEU A 232 -14.69 -23.21 13.27
CA LEU A 232 -14.82 -23.97 14.53
C LEU A 232 -16.04 -23.56 15.36
N LYS A 233 -16.47 -22.29 15.27
CA LYS A 233 -17.69 -21.78 15.91
C LYS A 233 -18.97 -22.38 15.32
N ARG A 234 -18.92 -22.99 14.13
CA ARG A 234 -20.10 -23.40 13.35
C ARG A 234 -20.05 -24.90 13.03
N PRO A 235 -20.81 -25.73 13.78
CA PRO A 235 -20.86 -27.17 13.55
C PRO A 235 -21.22 -27.54 12.09
N SER A 236 -22.10 -26.78 11.45
CA SER A 236 -22.51 -27.01 10.05
C SER A 236 -21.37 -26.86 9.03
N GLN A 237 -20.25 -26.23 9.40
CA GLN A 237 -19.07 -26.07 8.55
C GLN A 237 -17.89 -26.91 9.04
N ARG A 238 -17.68 -26.91 10.37
CA ARG A 238 -16.68 -27.74 11.05
C ARG A 238 -16.87 -29.22 10.71
N ASP A 239 -18.12 -29.67 10.71
CA ASP A 239 -18.45 -31.08 10.61
C ASP A 239 -18.83 -31.51 9.18
N THR A 240 -18.45 -30.73 8.17
CA THR A 240 -18.79 -30.99 6.76
C THR A 240 -17.59 -30.90 5.84
N TYR A 241 -17.83 -31.07 4.53
CA TYR A 241 -16.80 -30.99 3.48
C TYR A 241 -16.05 -29.66 3.45
N VAL A 242 -16.65 -28.59 3.98
CA VAL A 242 -16.07 -27.24 3.99
C VAL A 242 -14.77 -27.23 4.80
N ALA A 243 -14.79 -27.80 6.02
CA ALA A 243 -13.60 -27.92 6.84
C ALA A 243 -12.52 -28.78 6.18
N ALA A 244 -12.90 -29.84 5.46
CA ALA A 244 -11.97 -30.71 4.75
C ALA A 244 -11.27 -29.99 3.60
N ILE A 245 -12.01 -29.22 2.79
CA ILE A 245 -11.42 -28.41 1.70
C ILE A 245 -10.51 -27.32 2.27
N PHE A 246 -10.93 -26.67 3.36
CA PHE A 246 -10.12 -25.68 4.05
C PHE A 246 -8.81 -26.29 4.57
N ALA A 247 -8.88 -27.43 5.26
CA ALA A 247 -7.71 -28.15 5.77
C ALA A 247 -6.75 -28.57 4.65
N LEU A 248 -7.27 -29.07 3.53
CA LEU A 248 -6.46 -29.41 2.36
C LEU A 248 -5.79 -28.20 1.73
N SER A 249 -6.45 -27.05 1.72
CA SER A 249 -5.84 -25.80 1.26
C SER A 249 -4.64 -25.39 2.12
N LEU A 250 -4.73 -25.58 3.44
CA LEU A 250 -3.60 -25.38 4.36
C LEU A 250 -2.47 -26.38 4.08
N GLY A 251 -2.83 -27.65 3.86
CA GLY A 251 -1.87 -28.73 3.61
C GLY A 251 -1.10 -28.59 2.30
N ALA A 252 -1.74 -27.99 1.28
CA ALA A 252 -1.14 -27.74 -0.04
C ALA A 252 -0.18 -26.54 -0.05
N ASP A 253 -0.30 -25.61 0.90
CA ASP A 253 0.59 -24.45 1.03
C ASP A 253 1.76 -24.78 1.96
N GLY A 254 2.89 -25.18 1.36
CA GLY A 254 4.06 -25.64 2.09
C GLY A 254 4.63 -24.61 3.07
N ASP A 255 4.62 -23.33 2.70
CA ASP A 255 5.17 -22.26 3.53
C ASP A 255 4.28 -21.96 4.74
N VAL A 256 2.97 -21.91 4.53
CA VAL A 256 1.98 -21.78 5.61
C VAL A 256 2.10 -22.95 6.58
N ARG A 257 2.16 -24.19 6.04
CA ARG A 257 2.29 -25.40 6.84
C ARG A 257 3.61 -25.48 7.61
N ALA A 258 4.71 -25.02 7.02
CA ALA A 258 6.01 -24.99 7.69
C ALA A 258 6.02 -24.01 8.87
N ARG A 259 5.39 -22.83 8.70
CA ARG A 259 5.32 -21.80 9.75
C ARG A 259 4.34 -22.13 10.87
N ASP A 260 3.21 -22.74 10.55
CA ASP A 260 2.20 -23.13 11.55
C ASP A 260 1.68 -24.55 11.28
N PRO A 261 2.47 -25.59 11.63
CA PRO A 261 2.09 -26.97 11.38
C PRO A 261 0.80 -27.38 12.10
N ARG A 262 0.57 -26.77 13.28
CA ARG A 262 -0.60 -27.04 14.12
C ARG A 262 -1.89 -26.61 13.45
N LEU A 263 -1.86 -25.52 12.69
CA LEU A 263 -3.04 -25.03 11.96
C LEU A 263 -3.62 -26.09 11.03
N TYR A 264 -2.76 -26.85 10.33
CA TYR A 264 -3.18 -27.99 9.52
C TYR A 264 -3.63 -29.17 10.39
N THR A 265 -2.79 -29.63 11.34
CA THR A 265 -3.07 -30.86 12.10
C THR A 265 -4.33 -30.75 12.94
N ASP A 266 -4.56 -29.60 13.58
CA ASP A 266 -5.70 -29.37 14.46
C ASP A 266 -7.01 -29.24 13.68
N THR A 267 -6.93 -28.89 12.39
CA THR A 267 -8.08 -28.76 11.51
C THR A 267 -8.37 -30.10 10.82
N MET A 268 -7.34 -30.78 10.32
CA MET A 268 -7.49 -32.02 9.55
C MET A 268 -7.71 -33.25 10.44
N GLY A 269 -7.04 -33.32 11.60
CA GLY A 269 -7.08 -34.49 12.49
C GLY A 269 -8.50 -34.91 12.90
N PRO A 270 -9.35 -33.98 13.39
CA PRO A 270 -10.74 -34.31 13.74
C PRO A 270 -11.57 -34.83 12.56
N ILE A 271 -11.30 -34.34 11.34
CA ILE A 271 -11.98 -34.76 10.11
C ILE A 271 -11.56 -36.18 9.74
N GLU A 272 -10.25 -36.44 9.73
CA GLU A 272 -9.71 -37.78 9.47
C GLU A 272 -10.23 -38.80 10.48
N GLN A 273 -10.31 -38.43 11.75
CA GLN A 273 -10.87 -39.29 12.80
C GLN A 273 -12.35 -39.56 12.56
N ARG A 274 -13.17 -38.52 12.33
CA ARG A 274 -14.61 -38.67 12.05
C ARG A 274 -14.85 -39.59 10.85
N TRP A 275 -14.14 -39.34 9.75
CA TRP A 275 -14.30 -40.14 8.54
C TRP A 275 -13.84 -41.57 8.75
N ARG A 276 -12.75 -41.78 9.49
CA ARG A 276 -12.30 -43.12 9.87
C ARG A 276 -13.37 -43.87 10.69
N ASP A 277 -13.97 -43.20 11.68
CA ASP A 277 -15.04 -43.78 12.50
C ASP A 277 -16.30 -44.08 11.68
N GLN A 278 -16.68 -43.18 10.76
CA GLN A 278 -17.77 -43.39 9.81
C GLN A 278 -17.53 -44.60 8.91
N LEU A 279 -16.31 -44.77 8.41
CA LEU A 279 -15.94 -45.95 7.62
C LEU A 279 -15.99 -47.23 8.44
N TYR A 280 -15.47 -47.23 9.67
CA TYR A 280 -15.54 -48.40 10.56
C TYR A 280 -16.98 -48.80 10.91
N ASN A 281 -17.87 -47.82 11.10
CA ASN A 281 -19.27 -48.04 11.44
C ASN A 281 -20.17 -48.28 10.21
N GLY A 282 -19.62 -48.35 9.00
CA GLY A 282 -20.38 -48.62 7.78
C GLY A 282 -21.21 -47.44 7.25
N GLN A 283 -20.95 -46.22 7.73
CA GLN A 283 -21.66 -45.00 7.37
C GLN A 283 -20.90 -44.22 6.28
N PHE A 284 -21.03 -44.66 5.02
CA PHE A 284 -20.19 -44.18 3.92
C PHE A 284 -20.66 -42.90 3.23
N ASN A 285 -21.86 -42.41 3.54
CA ASN A 285 -22.54 -41.40 2.72
C ASN A 285 -21.76 -40.09 2.60
N GLU A 286 -21.25 -39.54 3.71
CA GLU A 286 -20.51 -38.28 3.71
C GLU A 286 -19.19 -38.40 2.92
N VAL A 287 -18.42 -39.45 3.19
CA VAL A 287 -17.12 -39.70 2.54
C VAL A 287 -17.31 -39.94 1.04
N ALA A 288 -18.33 -40.71 0.66
CA ALA A 288 -18.65 -41.00 -0.74
C ALA A 288 -19.15 -39.74 -1.49
N ASP A 289 -20.00 -38.92 -0.86
CA ASP A 289 -20.48 -37.68 -1.46
C ASP A 289 -19.35 -36.65 -1.61
N PHE A 290 -18.46 -36.56 -0.63
CA PHE A 290 -17.24 -35.76 -0.74
C PHE A 290 -16.38 -36.25 -1.90
N ALA A 291 -16.08 -37.55 -1.95
CA ALA A 291 -15.25 -38.12 -3.00
C ALA A 291 -15.84 -37.90 -4.40
N ARG A 292 -17.17 -37.97 -4.53
CA ARG A 292 -17.89 -37.72 -5.79
C ARG A 292 -17.82 -36.25 -6.21
N ARG A 293 -18.04 -35.31 -5.28
CA ARG A 293 -18.13 -33.87 -5.58
C ARG A 293 -16.76 -33.20 -5.68
N PHE A 294 -15.78 -33.69 -4.94
CA PHE A 294 -14.45 -33.10 -4.78
C PHE A 294 -13.35 -34.15 -4.99
N ALA A 295 -13.40 -34.85 -6.12
CA ALA A 295 -12.52 -35.99 -6.41
C ALA A 295 -11.02 -35.66 -6.34
N THR A 296 -10.62 -34.47 -6.81
CA THR A 296 -9.22 -34.02 -6.78
C THR A 296 -8.73 -33.79 -5.35
N GLN A 297 -9.55 -33.16 -4.52
CA GLN A 297 -9.27 -32.92 -3.10
C GLN A 297 -9.25 -34.24 -2.34
N PHE A 298 -10.16 -35.15 -2.65
CA PHE A 298 -10.22 -36.47 -2.05
C PHE A 298 -8.95 -37.29 -2.30
N ALA A 299 -8.39 -37.21 -3.51
CA ALA A 299 -7.12 -37.87 -3.83
C ALA A 299 -5.95 -37.41 -2.93
N GLN A 300 -5.95 -36.15 -2.49
CA GLN A 300 -4.90 -35.60 -1.62
C GLN A 300 -4.97 -36.15 -0.18
N MET A 301 -6.13 -36.68 0.22
CA MET A 301 -6.34 -37.29 1.55
C MET A 301 -6.00 -38.78 1.59
N GLN A 302 -5.56 -39.39 0.49
CA GLN A 302 -5.31 -40.83 0.41
C GLN A 302 -4.03 -41.26 1.16
N LYS A 303 -4.12 -41.23 2.48
CA LYS A 303 -3.47 -42.15 3.40
C LYS A 303 -4.48 -42.43 4.54
N PRO A 304 -4.76 -43.68 4.88
CA PRO A 304 -5.62 -44.68 4.24
C PRO A 304 -7.10 -44.55 4.68
N LEU A 305 -8.05 -44.32 3.76
CA LEU A 305 -9.50 -44.36 4.06
C LEU A 305 -10.11 -45.55 3.31
N ALA A 306 -10.32 -46.64 4.06
CA ALA A 306 -10.72 -47.94 3.56
C ALA A 306 -12.22 -48.01 3.21
N TYR A 307 -12.58 -47.69 1.97
CA TYR A 307 -13.66 -48.38 1.25
C TYR A 307 -13.47 -48.21 -0.27
N PRO A 308 -12.77 -49.13 -0.94
CA PRO A 308 -12.37 -48.97 -2.34
C PRO A 308 -13.53 -48.67 -3.29
N ASN A 309 -14.71 -49.24 -3.04
CA ASN A 309 -15.86 -49.10 -3.92
C ASN A 309 -16.65 -47.80 -3.78
N ALA A 310 -16.36 -47.00 -2.74
CA ALA A 310 -16.92 -45.66 -2.61
C ALA A 310 -16.20 -44.63 -3.50
N LEU A 311 -15.02 -44.98 -4.04
CA LEU A 311 -14.19 -44.08 -4.83
C LEU A 311 -14.76 -43.92 -6.25
N PRO A 312 -14.78 -42.71 -6.82
CA PRO A 312 -15.42 -42.46 -8.12
C PRO A 312 -14.62 -43.00 -9.30
N LEU A 313 -13.28 -42.99 -9.24
CA LEU A 313 -12.42 -43.36 -10.37
C LEU A 313 -11.91 -44.81 -10.27
N PRO A 314 -11.89 -45.57 -11.37
CA PRO A 314 -11.33 -46.93 -11.43
C PRO A 314 -9.94 -47.07 -10.80
N GLN A 315 -9.03 -46.17 -11.16
CA GLN A 315 -7.64 -46.17 -10.67
C GLN A 315 -7.57 -46.00 -9.14
N GLN A 316 -8.41 -45.13 -8.58
CA GLN A 316 -8.47 -44.91 -7.13
C GLN A 316 -8.97 -46.15 -6.40
N ARG A 317 -9.98 -46.85 -6.96
CA ARG A 317 -10.47 -48.12 -6.39
C ARG A 317 -9.35 -49.16 -6.35
N LEU A 318 -8.64 -49.32 -7.45
CA LEU A 318 -7.55 -50.30 -7.56
C LEU A 318 -6.39 -49.99 -6.61
N GLU A 319 -5.98 -48.73 -6.47
CA GLU A 319 -4.96 -48.35 -5.48
C GLU A 319 -5.42 -48.61 -4.04
N ALA A 320 -6.70 -48.34 -3.71
CA ALA A 320 -7.24 -48.67 -2.39
C ALA A 320 -7.22 -50.19 -2.13
N PHE A 321 -7.54 -51.02 -3.12
CA PHE A 321 -7.38 -52.48 -2.99
C PHE A 321 -5.94 -52.93 -2.85
N ARG A 322 -5.00 -52.27 -3.55
CA ARG A 322 -3.56 -52.53 -3.41
C ARG A 322 -3.12 -52.34 -1.95
N HIS A 323 -3.49 -51.21 -1.36
CA HIS A 323 -3.18 -50.90 0.03
C HIS A 323 -3.84 -51.86 1.02
N ILE A 324 -5.10 -52.25 0.79
CA ILE A 324 -5.78 -53.23 1.66
C ILE A 324 -5.04 -54.57 1.64
N LEU A 325 -4.65 -55.06 0.47
CA LEU A 325 -3.88 -56.31 0.35
C LEU A 325 -2.51 -56.18 1.04
N ASP A 326 -1.80 -55.07 0.86
CA ASP A 326 -0.52 -54.82 1.55
C ASP A 326 -0.69 -54.84 3.07
N GLN A 327 -1.75 -54.21 3.59
CA GLN A 327 -2.05 -54.15 5.02
C GLN A 327 -2.42 -55.52 5.59
N ILE A 328 -3.23 -56.32 4.89
CA ILE A 328 -3.55 -57.69 5.30
C ILE A 328 -2.26 -58.52 5.40
N ARG A 329 -1.35 -58.35 4.44
CA ARG A 329 -0.08 -59.10 4.40
C ARG A 329 0.86 -58.71 5.54
N GLN A 330 0.96 -57.42 5.83
CA GLN A 330 1.86 -56.90 6.86
C GLN A 330 1.36 -57.20 8.28
N HIS A 331 0.05 -57.09 8.52
CA HIS A 331 -0.50 -57.13 9.88
C HIS A 331 -1.20 -58.44 10.24
N ASN A 332 -1.58 -59.28 9.27
CA ASN A 332 -2.34 -60.52 9.52
C ASN A 332 -1.76 -61.75 8.81
N PRO A 333 -0.45 -62.06 8.93
CA PRO A 333 0.19 -63.13 8.16
C PRO A 333 -0.40 -64.52 8.42
N ASN A 334 -0.90 -64.77 9.64
CA ASN A 334 -1.40 -66.09 10.05
C ASN A 334 -2.94 -66.21 10.06
N ASN A 335 -3.66 -65.09 9.86
CA ASN A 335 -5.13 -65.06 9.92
C ASN A 335 -5.72 -64.13 8.84
N ALA A 336 -5.16 -64.18 7.63
CA ALA A 336 -5.60 -63.36 6.50
C ALA A 336 -6.91 -63.84 5.85
N HIS A 337 -7.32 -65.08 6.09
CA HIS A 337 -8.36 -65.74 5.30
C HIS A 337 -9.71 -65.01 5.30
N SER A 338 -10.24 -64.67 6.48
CA SER A 338 -11.52 -63.94 6.60
C SER A 338 -11.48 -62.56 5.93
N TYR A 339 -10.36 -61.83 6.08
CA TYR A 339 -10.14 -60.54 5.43
C TYR A 339 -10.05 -60.67 3.91
N LEU A 340 -9.44 -61.74 3.39
CA LEU A 340 -9.36 -62.00 1.95
C LEU A 340 -10.73 -62.35 1.35
N VAL A 341 -11.58 -63.10 2.05
CA VAL A 341 -12.97 -63.37 1.64
C VAL A 341 -13.77 -62.07 1.54
N GLN A 342 -13.69 -61.20 2.57
CA GLN A 342 -14.35 -59.89 2.54
C GLN A 342 -13.80 -58.97 1.44
N THR A 343 -12.48 -58.95 1.27
CA THR A 343 -11.82 -58.14 0.23
C THR A 343 -12.20 -58.64 -1.16
N ALA A 344 -12.32 -59.96 -1.37
CA ALA A 344 -12.74 -60.54 -2.65
C ALA A 344 -14.17 -60.12 -3.03
N LYS A 345 -15.10 -60.11 -2.08
CA LYS A 345 -16.46 -59.60 -2.28
C LYS A 345 -16.48 -58.15 -2.74
N GLN A 346 -15.65 -57.30 -2.13
CA GLN A 346 -15.52 -55.90 -2.52
C GLN A 346 -14.82 -55.78 -3.88
N PHE A 347 -13.81 -56.59 -4.15
CA PHE A 347 -13.09 -56.57 -5.43
C PHE A 347 -13.99 -56.93 -6.61
N ASP A 348 -14.96 -57.84 -6.44
CA ASP A 348 -15.96 -58.20 -7.45
C ASP A 348 -16.87 -57.02 -7.86
N ILE A 349 -17.24 -56.17 -6.89
CA ILE A 349 -17.99 -54.94 -7.15
C ILE A 349 -17.15 -53.97 -7.97
N CYS A 350 -15.85 -53.87 -7.70
CA CYS A 350 -14.91 -53.06 -8.46
C CYS A 350 -14.72 -53.59 -9.89
N GLU A 351 -14.53 -54.91 -10.06
CA GLU A 351 -14.46 -55.55 -11.37
C GLU A 351 -15.70 -55.27 -12.21
N THR A 352 -16.89 -55.36 -11.60
CA THR A 352 -18.15 -55.07 -12.28
C THR A 352 -18.25 -53.60 -12.70
N PHE A 353 -17.80 -52.68 -11.85
CA PHE A 353 -17.75 -51.24 -12.15
C PHE A 353 -16.79 -50.94 -13.31
N ILE A 354 -15.61 -51.54 -13.29
CA ILE A 354 -14.58 -51.37 -14.33
C ILE A 354 -15.07 -51.94 -15.66
N LYS A 355 -15.69 -53.13 -15.68
CA LYS A 355 -16.26 -53.73 -16.91
C LYS A 355 -17.36 -52.88 -17.53
N LYS A 356 -18.14 -52.16 -16.73
CA LYS A 356 -19.19 -51.24 -17.19
C LYS A 356 -18.62 -49.91 -17.69
N SER A 357 -17.41 -49.55 -17.27
CA SER A 357 -16.75 -48.31 -17.61
C SER A 357 -15.84 -48.52 -18.83
N LYS A 358 -15.85 -47.64 -19.82
CA LYS A 358 -14.87 -47.67 -20.91
C LYS A 358 -13.52 -47.18 -20.38
N VAL A 359 -12.73 -48.09 -19.81
CA VAL A 359 -11.43 -47.81 -19.19
C VAL A 359 -10.25 -48.16 -20.09
N ASP A 360 -9.12 -47.49 -19.84
CA ASP A 360 -7.87 -47.73 -20.56
C ASP A 360 -7.24 -49.09 -20.25
N ALA A 361 -6.39 -49.56 -21.18
CA ALA A 361 -5.68 -50.84 -21.05
C ALA A 361 -4.84 -50.93 -19.75
N ALA A 362 -4.25 -49.81 -19.31
CA ALA A 362 -3.48 -49.75 -18.07
C ALA A 362 -4.31 -50.13 -16.82
N VAL A 363 -5.56 -49.65 -16.73
CA VAL A 363 -6.46 -49.96 -15.61
C VAL A 363 -6.84 -51.43 -15.60
N THR A 364 -7.06 -52.01 -16.78
CA THR A 364 -7.37 -53.44 -16.94
C THR A 364 -6.17 -54.30 -16.51
N GLN A 365 -4.95 -53.89 -16.88
CA GLN A 365 -3.73 -54.58 -16.47
C GLN A 365 -3.53 -54.52 -14.94
N THR A 366 -3.74 -53.36 -14.31
CA THR A 366 -3.65 -53.22 -12.85
C THR A 366 -4.70 -54.10 -12.14
N LEU A 367 -5.91 -54.20 -12.68
CA LEU A 367 -6.95 -55.07 -12.14
C LEU A 367 -6.52 -56.55 -12.15
N GLU A 368 -5.98 -57.03 -13.27
CA GLU A 368 -5.47 -58.41 -13.37
C GLU A 368 -4.28 -58.68 -12.45
N GLN A 369 -3.37 -57.71 -12.31
CA GLN A 369 -2.24 -57.81 -11.38
C GLN A 369 -2.75 -57.96 -9.95
N LEU A 370 -3.66 -57.10 -9.50
CA LEU A 370 -4.24 -57.18 -8.15
C LEU A 370 -5.01 -58.48 -7.91
N ARG A 371 -5.70 -59.00 -8.92
CA ARG A 371 -6.36 -60.30 -8.85
C ARG A 371 -5.37 -61.44 -8.57
N LYS A 372 -4.20 -61.42 -9.21
CA LYS A 372 -3.13 -62.42 -8.99
C LYS A 372 -2.54 -62.35 -7.58
N ARG A 373 -2.53 -61.17 -6.95
CA ARG A 373 -1.98 -60.99 -5.60
C ARG A 373 -2.71 -61.78 -4.50
N PHE A 374 -3.96 -62.18 -4.71
CA PHE A 374 -4.68 -63.06 -3.76
C PHE A 374 -3.97 -64.42 -3.56
N ALA A 375 -3.30 -64.92 -4.60
CA ALA A 375 -2.56 -66.18 -4.54
C ALA A 375 -1.27 -66.08 -3.69
N GLU A 376 -0.76 -64.86 -3.46
CA GLU A 376 0.43 -64.63 -2.64
C GLU A 376 0.24 -64.99 -1.16
N PHE A 377 -1.01 -65.09 -0.69
CA PHE A 377 -1.33 -65.31 0.74
C PHE A 377 -1.44 -66.79 1.13
N SER A 378 -1.99 -67.64 0.27
CA SER A 378 -2.17 -69.06 0.60
C SER A 378 -2.17 -70.01 -0.60
N ARG A 379 -1.62 -69.58 -1.75
CA ARG A 379 -1.68 -70.27 -3.06
C ARG A 379 -3.10 -70.47 -3.61
N LYS A 380 -4.16 -70.18 -2.84
CA LYS A 380 -5.54 -70.12 -3.30
C LYS A 380 -5.75 -68.89 -4.20
N GLU A 381 -6.39 -69.09 -5.34
CA GLU A 381 -6.72 -68.00 -6.26
C GLU A 381 -7.88 -67.14 -5.76
N TYR A 382 -7.97 -65.90 -6.27
CA TYR A 382 -9.08 -64.98 -6.04
C TYR A 382 -10.48 -65.64 -6.14
N GLY A 383 -10.68 -66.50 -7.15
CA GLY A 383 -11.96 -67.17 -7.38
C GLY A 383 -12.39 -68.16 -6.29
N VAL A 384 -11.47 -68.60 -5.42
CA VAL A 384 -11.80 -69.43 -4.25
C VAL A 384 -12.43 -68.56 -3.16
N TYR A 385 -11.76 -67.48 -2.79
CA TYR A 385 -12.26 -66.52 -1.79
C TYR A 385 -13.58 -65.86 -2.24
N LEU A 386 -13.73 -65.57 -3.54
CA LEU A 386 -14.97 -65.00 -4.05
C LEU A 386 -16.15 -65.97 -3.97
N ARG A 387 -15.92 -67.27 -4.19
CA ARG A 387 -16.97 -68.30 -4.04
C ARG A 387 -17.37 -68.44 -2.58
N GLU A 388 -16.40 -68.49 -1.67
CA GLU A 388 -16.63 -68.51 -0.23
C GLU A 388 -17.36 -67.25 0.27
N ALA A 389 -17.20 -66.10 -0.40
CA ALA A 389 -17.90 -64.87 -0.06
C ALA A 389 -19.34 -64.76 -0.61
N LYS A 390 -19.69 -65.62 -1.58
CA LYS A 390 -20.98 -65.67 -2.27
C LYS A 390 -21.89 -66.81 -1.77
N GLY A 391 -21.30 -67.85 -1.18
CA GLY A 391 -22.01 -68.80 -0.32
C GLY A 391 -22.28 -68.17 1.04
#